data_AF-A0A9D1V4Y5-F1
#
_entry.id   AF-A0A9D1V4Y5-F1
#
_cell.length_a   1.000
_cell.length_b   1.000
_cell.length_c   1.000
_cell.angle_alpha   90.00
_cell.angle_beta   90.00
_cell.angle_gamma   90.00
#
_symmetry.space_group_name_H-M   'P 1'
#
loop_
_entity.id
_entity.type
_entity.pdbx_description
1 polymer ?
#
loop_
_entity_poly.entity_id
_entity_poly.type
_entity_poly.pdbx_seq_one_letter_code
_entity_poly.pdbx_strand_id
1 'polypeptide(L)'
;MRYQEHGHLPVRSGALTLLIAMVAVCLAALAVLAFSTARADRALAERAMERFVLDSKCENDAWRWLAQVDEALAQGQNLPGGLAADEQGALETVIEGEEGRRLTVRLVLTEDGGWRIDAWRLSQAWQADESLDLWDGSF
;
A
#
# COMPACT_ATOMS: atom_id res chain seq x y z
N MET A 1 -76.02 18.28 2.12
CA MET A 1 -74.65 17.75 2.34
C MET A 1 -74.49 16.49 1.50
N ARG A 2 -73.77 16.57 0.37
CA ARG A 2 -73.45 15.41 -0.47
C ARG A 2 -72.13 14.84 0.04
N TYR A 3 -72.15 13.62 0.58
CA TYR A 3 -70.96 12.85 0.90
C TYR A 3 -70.26 12.50 -0.43
N GLN A 4 -69.07 13.02 -0.67
CA GLN A 4 -68.22 12.53 -1.75
C GLN A 4 -67.55 11.25 -1.26
N GLU A 5 -68.07 10.11 -1.70
CA GLU A 5 -67.38 8.83 -1.56
C GLU A 5 -66.16 8.85 -2.48
N HIS A 6 -64.97 8.93 -1.88
CA HIS A 6 -63.72 8.71 -2.58
C HIS A 6 -63.68 7.24 -2.98
N GLY A 7 -63.99 6.94 -4.23
CA GLY A 7 -63.87 5.60 -4.79
C GLY A 7 -62.44 5.11 -4.65
N HIS A 8 -62.20 4.23 -3.68
CA HIS A 8 -60.96 3.49 -3.57
C HIS A 8 -60.91 2.55 -4.78
N LEU A 9 -60.25 2.95 -5.85
CA LEU A 9 -59.90 2.00 -6.90
C LEU A 9 -59.10 0.89 -6.21
N PRO A 10 -59.58 -0.37 -6.22
CA PRO A 10 -58.83 -1.45 -5.60
C PRO A 10 -57.49 -1.50 -6.32
N VAL A 11 -56.41 -1.19 -5.60
CA VAL A 11 -55.05 -1.36 -6.11
C VAL A 11 -55.01 -2.77 -6.68
N ARG A 12 -54.73 -2.92 -7.98
CA ARG A 12 -54.55 -4.22 -8.63
C ARG A 12 -53.43 -4.93 -7.88
N SER A 13 -53.79 -5.74 -6.90
CA SER A 13 -52.89 -6.35 -5.91
C SER A 13 -51.74 -7.09 -6.60
N GLY A 14 -51.98 -7.67 -7.77
CA GLY A 14 -50.95 -8.31 -8.60
C GLY A 14 -49.85 -7.39 -9.13
N ALA A 15 -50.13 -6.13 -9.45
CA ALA A 15 -49.10 -5.21 -9.93
C ALA A 15 -48.19 -4.73 -8.78
N LEU A 16 -48.76 -4.51 -7.60
CA LEU A 16 -48.00 -4.11 -6.41
C LEU A 16 -47.09 -5.24 -5.93
N THR A 17 -47.57 -6.48 -5.90
CA THR A 17 -46.74 -7.64 -5.51
C THR A 17 -45.58 -7.86 -6.47
N LEU A 18 -45.80 -7.68 -7.77
CA LEU A 18 -44.72 -7.76 -8.77
C LEU A 18 -43.65 -6.69 -8.57
N LEU A 19 -44.05 -5.45 -8.29
CA LEU A 19 -43.10 -4.37 -8.00
C LEU A 19 -42.29 -4.67 -6.73
N ILE A 20 -42.95 -5.12 -5.66
CA ILE A 20 -42.27 -5.48 -4.41
C ILE A 20 -41.29 -6.64 -4.65
N ALA A 21 -41.70 -7.68 -5.39
CA ALA A 21 -40.85 -8.81 -5.71
C ALA A 21 -39.63 -8.38 -6.54
N MET A 22 -39.82 -7.53 -7.55
CA MET A 22 -38.73 -7.00 -8.37
C MET A 22 -37.74 -6.20 -7.52
N VAL A 23 -38.24 -5.28 -6.69
CA VAL A 23 -37.39 -4.49 -5.77
C VAL A 23 -36.63 -5.40 -4.80
N ALA A 24 -37.29 -6.42 -4.24
CA ALA A 24 -36.66 -7.37 -3.34
C ALA A 24 -35.52 -8.15 -4.02
N VAL A 25 -35.71 -8.61 -5.27
CA VAL A 25 -34.66 -9.27 -6.04
C VAL A 25 -33.52 -8.30 -6.37
N CYS A 26 -33.81 -7.05 -6.73
CA CYS A 26 -32.78 -6.03 -6.94
C CYS A 26 -31.96 -5.76 -5.67
N LEU A 27 -32.61 -5.60 -4.52
CA LEU A 27 -31.91 -5.41 -3.23
C LEU A 27 -31.07 -6.63 -2.86
N ALA A 28 -31.56 -7.84 -3.11
CA ALA A 28 -30.78 -9.06 -2.89
C ALA A 28 -29.53 -9.09 -3.78
N ALA A 29 -29.66 -8.76 -5.07
CA ALA A 29 -28.52 -8.71 -5.98
C ALA A 29 -27.49 -7.63 -5.56
N LEU A 30 -27.96 -6.44 -5.18
CA LEU A 30 -27.11 -5.37 -4.67
C LEU A 30 -26.39 -5.76 -3.37
N ALA A 31 -27.08 -6.45 -2.46
CA ALA A 31 -26.48 -6.92 -1.21
C ALA A 31 -25.37 -7.94 -1.46
N VAL A 32 -25.59 -8.91 -2.36
CA VAL A 32 -24.56 -9.89 -2.75
C VAL A 32 -23.36 -9.21 -3.38
N LEU A 33 -23.59 -8.24 -4.28
CA LEU A 33 -22.50 -7.50 -4.90
C LEU A 33 -21.69 -6.69 -3.87
N ALA A 34 -22.37 -5.97 -2.98
CA ALA A 34 -21.73 -5.21 -1.91
C ALA A 34 -20.88 -6.10 -0.98
N PHE A 35 -21.40 -7.29 -0.62
CA PHE A 35 -20.65 -8.25 0.17
C PHE A 35 -19.42 -8.78 -0.57
N SER A 36 -19.55 -9.05 -1.88
CA SER A 36 -18.41 -9.50 -2.70
C SER A 36 -17.33 -8.43 -2.81
N THR A 37 -17.72 -7.16 -3.00
CA THR A 37 -16.79 -6.03 -3.01
C THR A 37 -16.08 -5.88 -1.67
N ALA A 38 -16.82 -5.93 -0.55
CA ALA A 38 -16.21 -5.83 0.79
C ALA A 38 -15.18 -6.93 1.07
N ARG A 39 -15.41 -8.16 0.56
CA ARG A 39 -14.42 -9.24 0.67
C ARG A 39 -13.18 -8.99 -0.19
N ALA A 40 -13.34 -8.46 -1.40
CA ALA A 40 -12.22 -8.09 -2.26
C ALA A 40 -11.39 -6.97 -1.63
N ASP A 41 -12.05 -5.93 -1.11
CA ASP A 41 -11.40 -4.79 -0.44
C ASP A 41 -10.61 -5.25 0.78
N ARG A 42 -11.16 -6.17 1.58
CA ARG A 42 -10.45 -6.77 2.70
C ARG A 42 -9.19 -7.51 2.25
N ALA A 43 -9.28 -8.35 1.22
CA ALA A 43 -8.13 -9.09 0.70
C ALA A 43 -7.04 -8.15 0.14
N LEU A 44 -7.43 -7.04 -0.49
CA LEU A 44 -6.49 -6.01 -0.94
C LEU A 44 -5.84 -5.27 0.24
N ALA A 45 -6.62 -4.93 1.28
CA ALA A 45 -6.11 -4.27 2.47
C ALA A 45 -5.12 -5.15 3.25
N GLU A 46 -5.40 -6.46 3.36
CA GLU A 46 -4.49 -7.43 3.99
C GLU A 46 -3.14 -7.47 3.25
N ARG A 47 -3.16 -7.60 1.91
CA ARG A 47 -1.95 -7.56 1.08
C ARG A 47 -1.21 -6.22 1.14
N ALA A 48 -1.93 -5.11 1.20
CA ALA A 48 -1.34 -3.79 1.33
C ALA A 48 -0.66 -3.62 2.69
N MET A 49 -1.26 -4.14 3.77
CA MET A 49 -0.66 -4.13 5.10
C MET A 49 0.62 -4.96 5.15
N GLU A 50 0.60 -6.18 4.60
CA GLU A 50 1.80 -7.03 4.51
C GLU A 50 2.96 -6.30 3.81
N ARG A 51 2.67 -5.61 2.70
CA ARG A 51 3.66 -4.78 2.01
C ARG A 51 4.14 -3.62 2.88
N PHE A 52 3.23 -2.90 3.51
CA PHE A 52 3.58 -1.75 4.33
C PHE A 52 4.48 -2.12 5.53
N VAL A 53 4.22 -3.24 6.19
CA VAL A 53 5.03 -3.72 7.33
C VAL A 53 6.49 -3.93 6.92
N LEU A 54 6.69 -4.59 5.78
CA LEU A 54 8.01 -4.91 5.26
C LEU A 54 8.78 -3.65 4.81
N ASP A 55 8.09 -2.67 4.19
CA ASP A 55 8.69 -1.38 3.82
C ASP A 55 9.06 -0.55 5.06
N SER A 56 8.15 -0.47 6.04
CA SER A 56 8.33 0.28 7.28
C SER A 56 9.52 -0.22 8.08
N LYS A 57 9.84 -1.52 8.01
CA LYS A 57 11.01 -2.09 8.67
C LYS A 57 12.30 -1.51 8.07
N CYS A 58 12.40 -1.47 6.74
CA CYS A 58 13.54 -0.89 6.04
C CYS A 58 13.69 0.60 6.38
N GLU A 59 12.57 1.35 6.38
CA GLU A 59 12.58 2.77 6.75
C GLU A 59 13.03 3.00 8.19
N ASN A 60 12.56 2.19 9.14
CA ASN A 60 12.96 2.31 10.54
C ASN A 60 14.45 2.01 10.73
N ASP A 61 15.00 1.04 10.00
CA ASP A 61 16.43 0.77 9.99
C ASP A 61 17.21 1.98 9.42
N ALA A 62 16.69 2.64 8.38
CA ALA A 62 17.29 3.87 7.84
C ALA A 62 17.27 5.02 8.83
N TRP A 63 16.14 5.24 9.51
CA TRP A 63 16.06 6.28 10.54
C TRP A 63 17.01 6.02 11.70
N ARG A 64 17.20 4.75 12.09
CA ARG A 64 18.20 4.38 13.11
C ARG A 64 19.63 4.66 12.63
N TRP A 65 19.94 4.40 11.37
CA TRP A 65 21.24 4.74 10.80
C TRP A 65 21.45 6.26 10.74
N LEU A 66 20.43 7.04 10.35
CA LEU A 66 20.50 8.50 10.37
C LEU A 66 20.73 9.06 11.77
N ALA A 67 20.09 8.50 12.80
CA ALA A 67 20.33 8.89 14.19
C ALA A 67 21.78 8.61 14.62
N GLN A 68 22.40 7.52 14.14
CA GLN A 68 23.81 7.23 14.39
C GLN A 68 24.74 8.21 13.66
N VAL A 69 24.38 8.66 12.44
CA VAL A 69 25.10 9.71 11.71
C VAL A 69 25.07 11.02 12.50
N ASP A 70 23.89 11.42 12.99
CA ASP A 70 23.72 12.61 13.84
C ASP A 70 24.58 12.53 15.10
N GLU A 71 24.54 11.40 15.82
CA GLU A 71 25.33 11.21 17.04
C GLU A 71 26.83 11.26 16.76
N ALA A 72 27.30 10.61 15.69
CA ALA A 72 28.70 10.60 15.30
C ALA A 72 29.20 12.02 14.95
N LEU A 73 28.40 12.82 14.22
CA LEU A 73 28.74 14.20 13.92
C LEU A 73 28.80 15.07 15.17
N ALA A 74 27.83 14.94 16.07
CA ALA A 74 27.79 15.68 17.32
C ALA A 74 29.00 15.37 18.23
N GLN A 75 29.47 14.12 18.22
CA GLN A 75 30.61 13.67 19.03
C GLN A 75 31.96 13.78 18.31
N GLY A 76 31.99 14.21 17.04
CA GLY A 76 33.21 14.26 16.22
C GLY A 76 33.83 12.88 15.97
N GLN A 77 33.01 11.83 15.97
CA GLN A 77 33.43 10.44 15.75
C GLN A 77 33.35 10.06 14.27
N ASN A 78 33.91 8.90 13.93
CA ASN A 78 33.74 8.33 12.60
C ASN A 78 32.26 8.00 12.33
N LEU A 79 31.82 8.34 11.12
CA LEU A 79 30.47 8.09 10.66
C LEU A 79 30.19 6.58 10.59
N PRO A 80 28.95 6.14 10.92
CA PRO A 80 28.57 4.74 10.84
C PRO A 80 28.73 4.22 9.41
N GLY A 81 29.09 2.93 9.30
CA GLY A 81 29.46 2.28 8.04
C GLY A 81 28.51 2.61 6.87
N GLY A 82 29.10 3.01 5.75
CA GLY A 82 28.45 3.37 4.49
C GLY A 82 29.49 3.41 3.36
N LEU A 83 29.02 3.23 2.14
CA LEU A 83 29.84 3.38 0.94
C LEU A 83 30.01 4.87 0.68
N ALA A 84 31.25 5.37 0.76
CA ALA A 84 31.56 6.72 0.26
C ALA A 84 31.44 6.69 -1.27
N ALA A 85 30.51 7.48 -1.81
CA ALA A 85 30.10 7.37 -3.21
C ALA A 85 30.86 8.33 -4.15
N ASP A 86 31.44 9.42 -3.66
CA ASP A 86 32.09 10.43 -4.52
C ASP A 86 33.21 11.27 -3.85
N GLU A 87 33.87 12.10 -4.66
CA GLU A 87 34.89 13.08 -4.26
C GLU A 87 34.31 14.26 -3.45
N GLN A 88 32.99 14.42 -3.41
CA GLN A 88 32.27 15.46 -2.66
C GLN A 88 31.87 15.02 -1.24
N GLY A 89 32.19 13.79 -0.84
CA GLY A 89 31.91 13.27 0.49
C GLY A 89 30.47 12.77 0.67
N ALA A 90 29.77 12.42 -0.42
CA ALA A 90 28.45 11.79 -0.29
C ALA A 90 28.56 10.39 0.32
N LEU A 91 27.73 10.13 1.34
CA LEU A 91 27.63 8.85 2.01
C LEU A 91 26.39 8.12 1.50
N GLU A 92 26.59 6.94 0.94
CA GLU A 92 25.51 6.05 0.57
C GLU A 92 25.49 4.85 1.49
N THR A 93 24.32 4.51 2.01
CA THR A 93 24.11 3.23 2.68
C THR A 93 22.99 2.49 2.00
N VAL A 94 23.05 1.17 2.10
CA VAL A 94 22.03 0.30 1.57
C VAL A 94 21.56 -0.64 2.65
N ILE A 95 20.26 -0.60 2.88
CA ILE A 95 19.59 -1.37 3.92
C ILE A 95 18.85 -2.50 3.23
N GLU A 96 19.34 -3.71 3.48
CA GLU A 96 18.70 -4.92 3.00
C GLU A 96 17.50 -5.25 3.90
N GLY A 97 16.34 -5.33 3.27
CA GLY A 97 15.09 -5.76 3.87
C GLY A 97 14.77 -7.22 3.56
N GLU A 98 13.58 -7.62 4.00
CA GLU A 98 13.01 -8.92 3.66
C GLU A 98 12.48 -8.93 2.21
N GLU A 99 12.28 -10.12 1.64
CA GLU A 99 11.76 -10.31 0.27
C GLU A 99 12.57 -9.59 -0.83
N GLY A 100 13.88 -9.43 -0.61
CA GLY A 100 14.77 -8.73 -1.53
C GLY A 100 14.54 -7.22 -1.59
N ARG A 101 13.79 -6.64 -0.64
CA ARG A 101 13.63 -5.19 -0.53
C ARG A 101 14.94 -4.56 -0.14
N ARG A 102 15.15 -3.35 -0.66
CA ARG A 102 16.41 -2.63 -0.51
C ARG A 102 16.12 -1.15 -0.44
N LEU A 103 16.50 -0.51 0.66
CA LEU A 103 16.41 0.93 0.82
C LEU A 103 17.81 1.55 0.68
N THR A 104 18.01 2.28 -0.41
CA THR A 104 19.22 3.07 -0.65
C THR A 104 19.01 4.48 -0.12
N VAL A 105 19.86 4.89 0.83
CA VAL A 105 19.86 6.22 1.42
C VAL A 105 21.18 6.89 1.08
N ARG A 106 21.12 8.09 0.48
CA ARG A 106 22.31 8.89 0.17
C ARG A 106 22.23 10.24 0.89
N LEU A 107 23.31 10.56 1.59
CA LEU A 107 23.51 11.79 2.33
C LEU A 107 24.65 12.60 1.74
N VAL A 108 24.56 13.92 1.90
CA VAL A 108 25.65 14.86 1.63
C VAL A 108 25.88 15.69 2.88
N LEU A 109 27.16 15.79 3.31
CA LEU A 109 27.55 16.64 4.43
C LEU A 109 27.50 18.11 4.01
N THR A 110 27.01 18.98 4.90
CA THR A 110 26.96 20.42 4.66
C THR A 110 28.19 21.12 5.25
N GLU A 111 28.54 22.30 4.72
CA GLU A 111 29.66 23.10 5.24
C GLU A 111 29.46 23.52 6.71
N ASP A 112 28.20 23.62 7.14
CA ASP A 112 27.82 23.96 8.52
C ASP A 112 28.00 22.80 9.52
N GLY A 113 28.51 21.64 9.07
CA GLY A 113 28.70 20.45 9.91
C GLY A 113 27.45 19.59 10.10
N GLY A 114 26.40 19.82 9.31
CA GLY A 114 25.19 19.00 9.26
C GLY A 114 25.17 18.05 8.06
N TRP A 115 24.00 17.50 7.77
CA TRP A 115 23.79 16.65 6.59
C TRP A 115 22.41 16.86 5.98
N ARG A 116 22.27 16.45 4.72
CA ARG A 116 21.00 16.44 3.99
C ARG A 116 20.84 15.13 3.24
N ILE A 117 19.60 14.61 3.23
CA ILE A 117 19.22 13.48 2.38
C ILE A 117 19.12 13.94 0.93
N ASP A 118 19.91 13.32 0.06
CA ASP A 118 19.88 13.55 -1.38
C ASP A 118 19.12 12.45 -2.13
N ALA A 119 19.09 11.23 -1.57
CA ALA A 119 18.26 10.15 -2.11
C ALA A 119 17.67 9.28 -1.00
N TRP A 120 16.41 8.91 -1.18
CA TRP A 120 15.69 7.90 -0.39
C TRP A 120 14.95 7.00 -1.37
N ARG A 121 15.51 5.83 -1.67
CA ARG A 121 15.02 4.95 -2.73
C ARG A 121 14.77 3.55 -2.21
N LEU A 122 13.50 3.25 -2.00
CA LEU A 122 13.05 1.89 -1.77
C LEU A 122 12.93 1.17 -3.12
N SER A 123 13.57 0.02 -3.22
CA SER A 123 13.56 -0.86 -4.38
C SER A 123 13.36 -2.30 -3.95
N GLN A 124 13.06 -3.17 -4.90
CA GLN A 124 12.95 -4.61 -4.67
C GLN A 124 13.79 -5.32 -5.71
N ALA A 125 14.68 -6.19 -5.26
CA ALA A 125 15.41 -7.08 -6.14
C ALA A 125 14.40 -7.92 -6.90
N TRP A 126 14.47 -7.88 -8.22
CA TRP A 126 13.64 -8.71 -9.05
C TRP A 126 14.03 -10.18 -8.83
N GLN A 127 13.08 -10.99 -8.37
CA GLN A 127 13.19 -12.44 -8.34
C GLN A 127 12.19 -13.01 -9.34
N ALA A 128 12.66 -13.89 -10.22
CA ALA A 128 11.80 -14.62 -11.14
C ALA A 128 10.83 -15.49 -10.34
N ASP A 129 9.55 -15.45 -10.71
CA ASP A 129 8.60 -16.43 -10.21
C ASP A 129 8.81 -17.75 -10.97
N GLU A 130 9.51 -18.68 -10.34
CA GLU A 130 9.78 -20.02 -10.90
C GLU A 130 8.61 -20.99 -10.69
N SER A 131 7.49 -20.55 -10.09
CA SER A 131 6.32 -21.41 -9.88
C SER A 131 5.49 -21.66 -11.15
N LEU A 132 5.68 -20.83 -12.18
CA LEU A 132 5.04 -20.97 -13.48
C LEU A 132 5.89 -21.85 -14.39
N ASP A 133 5.33 -23.01 -14.76
CA ASP A 133 5.88 -23.88 -15.80
C ASP A 133 5.60 -23.24 -17.17
N LEU A 134 6.44 -22.27 -17.53
CA LEU A 134 6.39 -21.59 -18.82
C LEU A 134 7.01 -22.51 -19.88
N TRP A 135 6.30 -22.68 -21.00
CA TRP A 135 6.83 -23.44 -22.13
C TRP A 135 8.17 -22.85 -22.59
N ASP A 136 9.19 -23.71 -22.69
CA ASP A 136 10.59 -23.36 -22.95
C ASP A 136 10.92 -23.19 -24.44
N GLY A 137 9.93 -23.33 -25.32
CA GLY A 137 10.12 -23.22 -26.77
C GLY A 137 10.74 -24.46 -27.42
N SER A 138 10.89 -25.58 -26.71
CA SER A 138 11.35 -26.83 -27.30
C SER A 138 10.22 -27.49 -28.13
N PHE A 139 10.59 -27.98 -29.32
CA PHE A 139 9.76 -28.77 -30.25
C PHE A 139 10.21 -30.23 -30.26
#